data_AF-A0AAJ1UA97-F1
#
_entry.id   AF-A0AAJ1UA97-F1
#
_cell.length_a   1.000
_cell.length_b   1.000
_cell.length_c   1.000
_cell.angle_alpha   90.00
_cell.angle_beta   90.00
_cell.angle_gamma   90.00
#
_symmetry.space_group_name_H-M   'P 1'
#
loop_
_entity.id
_entity.type
_entity.pdbx_description
1 polymer ?
#
loop_
_entity_poly.entity_id
_entity_poly.type
_entity_poly.pdbx_seq_one_letter_code
_entity_poly.pdbx_strand_id
1 'polypeptide(L)'
;MVESAAGDVEEFGAKGEACLAEGGRPGRGGLWPDMVCFHDNEDAGKACTRASECTGVCVVQYPSGNGQCSAVRPMFGCYEFFDDEGEKAQICTD
;
A
#
# COMPACT_ATOMS: atom_id res chain seq x y z
N MET A 1 -10.33 9.26 -17.46
CA MET A 1 -9.99 8.89 -16.06
C MET A 1 -8.48 9.03 -15.79
N VAL A 2 -7.81 10.05 -16.35
CA VAL A 2 -6.35 10.30 -16.20
C VAL A 2 -6.07 11.70 -15.65
N GLU A 3 -7.12 12.43 -15.24
CA GLU A 3 -7.03 13.84 -14.84
C GLU A 3 -6.68 14.02 -13.35
N SER A 4 -6.79 12.98 -12.50
CA SER A 4 -6.45 13.12 -11.07
C SER A 4 -4.94 13.21 -10.82
N ALA A 5 -4.12 12.38 -11.47
CA ALA A 5 -2.69 12.31 -11.17
C ALA A 5 -1.92 13.61 -11.48
N ALA A 6 -2.37 14.40 -12.47
CA ALA A 6 -1.75 15.69 -12.78
C ALA A 6 -2.13 16.77 -11.75
N GLY A 7 -3.37 16.75 -11.25
CA GLY A 7 -3.82 17.67 -10.20
C GLY A 7 -3.14 17.41 -8.85
N ASP A 8 -2.81 16.14 -8.58
CA ASP A 8 -2.08 15.75 -7.37
C ASP A 8 -0.61 16.27 -7.39
N VAL A 9 0.07 16.31 -8.55
CA VAL A 9 1.45 16.84 -8.64
C VAL A 9 1.53 18.32 -8.31
N GLU A 10 0.59 19.13 -8.81
CA GLU A 10 0.55 20.57 -8.53
C GLU A 10 0.33 20.86 -7.03
N GLU A 11 -0.36 19.96 -6.31
CA GLU A 11 -0.57 20.06 -4.86
C GLU A 11 0.71 19.80 -4.05
N PHE A 12 1.54 18.86 -4.50
CA PHE A 12 2.69 18.36 -3.72
C PHE A 12 4.07 18.86 -4.18
N GLY A 13 4.15 19.55 -5.32
CA GLY A 13 5.37 20.13 -5.86
C GLY A 13 6.48 19.10 -6.09
N ALA A 14 7.73 19.46 -5.76
CA ALA A 14 8.92 18.63 -6.02
C ALA A 14 8.83 17.22 -5.43
N LYS A 15 8.11 17.03 -4.31
CA LYS A 15 7.94 15.69 -3.73
C LYS A 15 6.99 14.82 -4.57
N GLY A 16 5.95 15.43 -5.17
CA GLY A 16 5.05 14.75 -6.09
C GLY A 16 5.74 14.35 -7.39
N GLU A 17 6.58 15.24 -7.94
CA GLU A 17 7.40 14.94 -9.12
C GLU A 17 8.38 13.79 -8.88
N ALA A 18 9.05 13.76 -7.72
CA ALA A 18 9.93 12.66 -7.34
C ALA A 18 9.16 11.32 -7.27
N CYS A 19 8.00 11.33 -6.63
CA CYS A 19 7.15 10.14 -6.52
C CYS A 19 6.76 9.56 -7.90
N LEU A 20 6.37 10.42 -8.84
CA LEU A 20 6.07 9.98 -10.20
C LEU A 20 7.30 9.42 -10.93
N ALA A 21 8.47 10.04 -10.74
CA ALA A 21 9.72 9.56 -11.32
C ALA A 21 10.12 8.17 -10.81
N GLU A 22 9.74 7.83 -9.57
CA GLU A 22 9.89 6.51 -8.97
C GLU A 22 8.82 5.49 -9.44
N GLY A 23 7.87 5.93 -10.29
CA GLY A 23 6.76 5.10 -10.77
C GLY A 23 5.62 4.97 -9.74
N GLY A 24 5.61 5.81 -8.71
CA GLY A 24 4.52 5.90 -7.75
C GLY A 24 3.43 6.87 -8.18
N ARG A 25 2.46 7.08 -7.29
CA ARG A 25 1.35 8.02 -7.42
C ARG A 25 1.30 8.85 -6.14
N PRO A 26 1.49 10.17 -6.20
CA PRO A 26 1.40 10.98 -5.02
C PRO A 26 -0.06 11.08 -4.55
N GLY A 27 -0.27 11.13 -3.25
CA GLY A 27 -1.59 11.25 -2.66
C GLY A 27 -1.51 11.58 -1.17
N ARG A 28 -2.66 11.66 -0.51
CA ARG A 28 -2.74 11.84 0.94
C ARG A 28 -2.98 10.50 1.62
N GLY A 29 -2.24 10.22 2.68
CA GLY A 29 -2.39 9.03 3.52
C GLY A 29 -2.32 9.40 5.00
N GLY A 30 -2.77 8.50 5.87
CA GLY A 30 -2.72 8.70 7.32
C GLY A 30 -3.82 9.59 7.93
N LEU A 31 -3.76 9.74 9.26
CA LEU A 31 -4.63 10.57 10.09
C LEU A 31 -4.30 12.04 9.89
N TRP A 32 -3.01 12.31 9.67
CA TRP A 32 -2.52 13.58 9.21
C TRP A 32 -2.37 13.47 7.69
N PRO A 33 -3.05 14.29 6.88
CA PRO A 33 -3.09 14.14 5.43
C PRO A 33 -1.79 14.66 4.80
N ASP A 34 -0.65 14.11 5.22
CA ASP A 34 0.65 14.32 4.62
C ASP A 34 0.69 13.70 3.24
N MET A 35 1.60 14.22 2.41
CA MET A 35 1.85 13.62 1.12
C MET A 35 2.57 12.28 1.29
N VAL A 36 2.02 11.26 0.64
CA VAL A 36 2.56 9.91 0.57
C VAL A 36 2.72 9.50 -0.89
N CYS A 37 3.84 8.86 -1.19
CA CYS A 37 4.06 8.23 -2.48
C CYS A 37 3.55 6.78 -2.46
N PHE A 38 2.44 6.52 -3.16
CA PHE A 38 1.85 5.20 -3.27
C PHE A 38 2.42 4.44 -4.46
N HIS A 39 2.79 3.18 -4.26
CA HIS A 39 3.22 2.29 -5.33
C HIS A 39 2.28 1.10 -5.42
N ASP A 40 1.85 0.78 -6.64
CA ASP A 40 1.10 -0.44 -6.91
C ASP A 40 2.08 -1.64 -6.92
N ASN A 41 1.69 -2.73 -6.28
CA ASN A 41 2.51 -3.94 -6.18
C ASN A 41 2.22 -4.89 -7.34
N GLU A 42 3.25 -5.39 -8.00
CA GLU A 42 3.11 -6.31 -9.16
C GLU A 42 2.53 -7.69 -8.79
N ASP A 43 2.62 -8.05 -7.52
CA ASP A 43 2.11 -9.28 -6.91
C ASP A 43 0.75 -9.12 -6.23
N ALA A 44 0.07 -7.97 -6.43
CA ALA A 44 -1.26 -7.70 -5.90
C ALA A 44 -2.22 -8.90 -6.08
N GLY A 45 -2.84 -9.33 -4.99
CA GLY A 45 -3.84 -10.41 -4.98
C GLY A 45 -3.29 -11.83 -5.11
N LYS A 46 -1.97 -12.01 -5.27
CA LYS A 46 -1.37 -13.36 -5.20
C LYS A 46 -1.59 -13.93 -3.80
N ALA A 47 -1.89 -15.23 -3.74
CA ALA A 47 -2.03 -15.92 -2.46
C ALA A 47 -0.67 -16.00 -1.75
N CYS A 48 -0.68 -15.80 -0.44
CA CYS A 48 0.48 -15.85 0.41
C CYS A 48 0.14 -16.46 1.77
N THR A 49 1.16 -16.91 2.47
CA THR A 49 1.08 -17.50 3.81
C THR A 49 2.00 -16.82 4.82
N ARG A 50 2.94 -15.98 4.36
CA ARG A 50 3.82 -15.15 5.21
C ARG A 50 4.23 -13.85 4.49
N ALA A 51 4.70 -12.86 5.26
CA ALA A 51 5.05 -11.52 4.76
C ALA A 51 6.10 -11.54 3.64
N SER A 52 7.20 -12.28 3.82
CA SER A 52 8.31 -12.38 2.85
C SER A 52 7.95 -12.92 1.46
N GLU A 53 6.73 -13.42 1.24
CA GLU A 53 6.27 -13.84 -0.09
C GLU A 53 5.76 -12.66 -0.94
N CYS A 54 5.53 -11.50 -0.33
CA CYS A 54 4.97 -10.34 -1.00
C CYS A 54 5.97 -9.17 -1.11
N THR A 55 5.81 -8.36 -2.15
CA THR A 55 6.50 -7.08 -2.33
C THR A 55 6.05 -6.04 -1.29
N GLY A 56 4.82 -6.21 -0.80
CA GLY A 56 4.20 -5.44 0.28
C GLY A 56 3.84 -6.35 1.45
N VAL A 57 2.58 -6.30 1.89
CA VAL A 57 2.10 -7.06 3.06
C VAL A 57 1.27 -8.26 2.61
N CYS A 58 1.41 -9.40 3.28
CA CYS A 58 0.51 -10.54 3.12
C CYS A 58 -0.76 -10.33 3.96
N VAL A 59 -1.80 -9.72 3.39
CA VAL A 59 -3.02 -9.32 4.08
C VAL A 59 -3.95 -10.51 4.29
N VAL A 60 -4.49 -10.67 5.50
CA VAL A 60 -5.51 -11.67 5.81
C VAL A 60 -6.86 -11.18 5.30
N GLN A 61 -7.43 -11.90 4.36
CA GLN A 61 -8.66 -11.51 3.70
C GLN A 61 -9.89 -11.98 4.48
N TYR A 62 -10.62 -11.03 5.07
CA TYR A 62 -11.93 -11.31 5.66
C TYR A 62 -13.01 -11.53 4.57
N PRO A 63 -13.94 -12.49 4.72
CA PRO A 63 -14.08 -13.44 5.83
C PRO A 63 -13.29 -14.75 5.65
N SER A 64 -12.58 -14.93 4.54
CA SER A 64 -11.93 -16.21 4.20
C SER A 64 -10.82 -16.63 5.15
N GLY A 65 -10.10 -15.67 5.75
CA GLY A 65 -8.93 -15.91 6.58
C GLY A 65 -7.65 -16.29 5.81
N ASN A 66 -7.69 -16.28 4.47
CA ASN A 66 -6.54 -16.57 3.58
C ASN A 66 -5.67 -15.33 3.36
N GLY A 67 -4.38 -15.53 3.09
CA GLY A 67 -3.46 -14.43 2.79
C GLY A 67 -3.48 -14.03 1.32
N GLN A 68 -3.49 -12.72 1.05
CA GLN A 68 -3.25 -12.15 -0.28
C GLN A 68 -2.29 -10.96 -0.21
N CYS A 69 -1.36 -10.88 -1.16
CA CYS A 69 -0.43 -9.76 -1.24
C CYS A 69 -1.15 -8.43 -1.50
N SER A 70 -0.75 -7.40 -0.77
CA SER A 70 -1.37 -6.08 -0.82
C SER A 70 -1.26 -5.45 -2.21
N ALA A 71 -2.31 -4.74 -2.62
CA ALA A 71 -2.33 -4.08 -3.93
C ALA A 71 -1.43 -2.84 -4.01
N VAL A 72 -1.24 -2.17 -2.88
CA VAL A 72 -0.51 -0.90 -2.80
C VAL A 72 0.42 -0.91 -1.58
N ARG A 73 1.46 -0.09 -1.63
CA ARG A 73 2.32 0.27 -0.50
C ARG A 73 2.62 1.78 -0.48
N PRO A 74 2.74 2.41 0.70
CA PRO A 74 2.36 1.84 2.00
C PRO A 74 0.83 1.67 2.11
N MET A 75 0.40 0.72 2.94
CA MET A 75 -1.02 0.56 3.30
C MET A 75 -1.35 1.43 4.50
N PHE A 76 -2.53 2.04 4.50
CA PHE A 76 -3.08 2.78 5.63
C PHE A 76 -4.35 2.12 6.16
N GLY A 77 -4.65 2.40 7.43
CA GLY A 77 -5.76 1.81 8.16
C GLY A 77 -5.36 0.58 8.94
N CYS A 78 -6.35 -0.06 9.56
CA CYS A 78 -6.17 -1.29 10.32
C CYS A 78 -6.41 -2.51 9.44
N TYR A 79 -5.46 -3.45 9.46
CA TYR A 79 -5.56 -4.69 8.71
C TYR A 79 -4.87 -5.83 9.48
N GLU A 80 -5.38 -7.04 9.24
CA GLU A 80 -4.73 -8.27 9.67
C GLU A 80 -3.77 -8.73 8.57
N PHE A 81 -2.63 -9.30 8.96
CA PHE A 81 -1.61 -9.79 8.05
C PHE A 81 -0.93 -11.04 8.59
N PHE A 82 -0.28 -11.79 7.71
CA PHE A 82 0.66 -12.83 8.10
C PHE A 82 2.06 -12.23 8.19
N ASP A 83 2.74 -12.40 9.32
CA ASP A 83 4.14 -12.01 9.49
C ASP A 83 5.11 -12.97 8.78
N ASP A 84 6.41 -12.82 8.98
CA ASP A 84 7.42 -13.67 8.35
C ASP A 84 7.42 -15.12 8.86
N GLU A 85 6.90 -15.35 10.05
CA GLU A 85 6.71 -16.66 10.66
C GLU A 85 5.39 -17.32 10.20
N GLY A 86 4.54 -16.57 9.49
CA GLY A 86 3.23 -17.02 9.02
C GLY A 86 2.17 -16.97 10.11
N GLU A 87 2.41 -16.23 11.19
CA GLU A 87 1.46 -16.00 12.26
C GLU A 87 0.55 -14.81 11.92
N LYS A 88 -0.71 -14.88 12.35
CA LYS A 88 -1.64 -13.77 12.16
C LYS A 88 -1.37 -12.67 13.17
N ALA A 89 -1.10 -11.49 12.66
CA ALA A 89 -0.97 -10.27 13.44
C ALA A 89 -1.95 -9.20 12.91
N GLN A 90 -2.16 -8.16 13.71
CA GLN A 90 -2.95 -7.00 13.31
C GLN A 90 -2.14 -5.75 13.56
N ILE A 91 -2.17 -4.82 12.61
CA ILE A 91 -1.55 -3.51 12.72
C ILE A 91 -2.51 -2.43 12.23
N CYS A 92 -2.40 -1.25 12.82
CA CYS A 92 -3.01 -0.03 12.32
C CYS A 92 -1.88 0.89 11.86
N THR A 93 -1.83 1.17 10.55
CA THR A 93 -0.81 2.05 9.95
C THR A 93 -1.43 3.38 9.62
N ASP A 94 -0.70 4.44 9.97
CA ASP A 94 -1.07 5.82 9.83
C ASP A 94 0.04 6.64 9.17
#